data_AF-A0A0F9QZP3-F1
#
_entry.id   AF-A0A0F9QZP3-F1
#
_cell.length_a   1.000
_cell.length_b   1.000
_cell.length_c   1.000
_cell.angle_alpha   90.00
_cell.angle_beta   90.00
_cell.angle_gamma   90.00
#
_symmetry.space_group_name_H-M   'P 1'
#
loop_
_entity.id
_entity.type
_entity.pdbx_description
1 polymer ?
#
loop_
_entity_poly.entity_id
_entity_poly.type
_entity_poly.pdbx_seq_one_letter_code
_entity_poly.pdbx_strand_id
1 'polypeptide(L)'
;MINKLIKFFDLDIDDTFFEIVLITKKKKIINFNFEIGSPWARGNKEFVMLSLIMKREYESEQFYAFIVDASYKIIKTENVYKALYKYDDFHDNDIEIDLTYEQIKTILFSCLQSLINRLENKYNDNKKKISFNFP
;
A
#
# COMPACT_ATOMS: atom_id res chain seq x y z
N MET A 1 21.63 21.78 22.75
CA MET A 1 21.05 21.58 21.40
C MET A 1 20.82 20.10 21.12
N ILE A 2 21.80 19.23 21.42
CA ILE A 2 21.69 17.75 21.35
C ILE A 2 20.51 17.20 22.19
N ASN A 3 20.29 17.70 23.42
CA ASN A 3 19.17 17.26 24.26
C ASN A 3 17.77 17.64 23.74
N LYS A 4 17.64 18.57 22.78
CA LYS A 4 16.37 18.88 22.11
C LYS A 4 16.11 17.93 20.91
N LEU A 5 17.18 17.50 20.24
CA LEU A 5 17.13 16.52 19.16
C LEU A 5 16.79 15.12 19.68
N ILE A 6 17.38 14.73 20.81
CA ILE A 6 17.08 13.44 21.45
C ILE A 6 15.61 13.41 21.92
N LYS A 7 15.10 14.51 22.51
CA LYS A 7 13.67 14.66 22.84
C LYS A 7 12.72 14.68 21.63
N PHE A 8 13.23 14.93 20.43
CA PHE A 8 12.43 14.84 19.19
C PHE A 8 12.26 13.39 18.73
N PHE A 9 13.22 12.53 19.06
CA PHE A 9 13.16 11.08 18.81
C PHE A 9 12.47 10.30 19.93
N ASP A 10 12.46 10.83 21.16
CA ASP A 10 11.74 10.31 22.35
C ASP A 10 10.27 10.75 22.42
N LEU A 11 9.76 11.42 21.40
CA LEU A 11 8.31 11.59 21.28
C LEU A 11 7.76 10.20 20.99
N ASP A 12 6.96 9.66 21.91
CA ASP A 12 5.95 8.67 21.58
C ASP A 12 5.30 9.14 20.26
N ILE A 13 5.67 8.48 19.17
CA ILE A 13 5.13 8.76 17.84
C ILE A 13 3.74 8.12 17.83
N ASP A 14 2.88 8.65 18.70
CA ASP A 14 1.47 8.35 18.71
C ASP A 14 0.91 8.85 17.38
N ASP A 15 0.06 8.03 16.78
CA ASP A 15 -0.59 8.11 15.45
C ASP A 15 -0.81 9.53 14.88
N THR A 16 -1.03 10.52 15.75
CA THR A 16 -0.99 11.96 15.51
C THR A 16 0.10 12.47 14.56
N PHE A 17 1.36 12.02 14.64
CA PHE A 17 2.43 12.57 13.79
C PHE A 17 2.23 12.22 12.30
N PHE A 18 1.85 10.98 12.01
CA PHE A 18 1.56 10.55 10.64
C PHE A 18 0.33 11.26 10.09
N GLU A 19 -0.73 11.41 10.88
CA GLU A 19 -1.93 12.14 10.49
C GLU A 19 -1.63 13.62 10.19
N ILE A 20 -0.83 14.28 11.02
CA ILE A 20 -0.40 15.67 10.79
C ILE A 20 0.35 15.79 9.45
N VAL A 21 1.31 14.89 9.18
CA VAL A 21 2.08 14.90 7.92
C VAL A 21 1.16 14.70 6.71
N LEU A 22 0.16 13.82 6.82
CA LEU A 22 -0.81 13.59 5.75
C LEU A 22 -1.71 14.80 5.50
N ILE A 23 -2.20 15.43 6.57
CA ILE A 23 -2.99 16.65 6.52
C ILE A 23 -2.18 17.77 5.87
N THR A 24 -0.96 18.04 6.35
CA THR A 24 -0.08 19.09 5.80
C THR A 24 0.21 18.86 4.32
N LYS A 25 0.42 17.60 3.91
CA LYS A 25 0.70 17.24 2.51
C LYS A 25 -0.56 17.08 1.64
N LYS A 26 -1.76 17.36 2.16
CA LYS A 26 -3.06 17.15 1.49
C LYS A 26 -3.21 15.72 0.94
N LYS A 27 -2.65 14.74 1.65
CA LYS A 27 -2.74 13.32 1.33
C LYS A 27 -3.73 12.62 2.27
N LYS A 28 -4.23 11.47 1.84
CA LYS A 28 -4.94 10.51 2.69
C LYS A 28 -4.39 9.11 2.46
N ILE A 29 -4.56 8.26 3.46
CA ILE A 29 -4.19 6.85 3.41
C ILE A 29 -5.46 6.00 3.54
N ILE A 30 -5.54 4.93 2.76
CA ILE A 30 -6.50 3.85 2.96
C ILE A 30 -5.68 2.61 3.32
N ASN A 31 -6.01 1.99 4.44
CA ASN A 31 -5.36 0.77 4.91
C ASN A 31 -6.32 -0.41 4.77
N PHE A 32 -5.78 -1.55 4.38
CA PHE A 32 -6.49 -2.82 4.35
C PHE A 32 -5.63 -3.90 5.00
N ASN A 33 -6.14 -4.46 6.09
CA ASN A 33 -5.48 -5.53 6.84
C ASN A 33 -5.98 -6.88 6.36
N PHE A 34 -5.06 -7.83 6.19
CA PHE A 34 -5.38 -9.20 5.79
C PHE A 34 -4.34 -10.18 6.32
N GLU A 35 -4.69 -11.46 6.27
CA GLU A 35 -3.84 -12.56 6.73
C GLU A 35 -3.23 -13.30 5.54
N ILE A 36 -1.99 -13.74 5.69
CA ILE A 36 -1.28 -14.60 4.75
C ILE A 36 -0.90 -15.89 5.48
N GLY A 37 -1.11 -17.05 4.85
CA GLY A 37 -0.60 -18.31 5.39
C GLY A 37 0.93 -18.35 5.37
N SER A 38 1.55 -18.62 6.50
CA SER A 38 3.01 -18.64 6.65
C SER A 38 3.46 -19.73 7.61
N PRO A 39 4.14 -20.78 7.13
CA PRO A 39 4.78 -21.78 7.99
C PRO A 39 5.89 -21.19 8.89
N TRP A 40 6.38 -19.98 8.61
CA TRP A 40 7.42 -19.32 9.38
C TRP A 40 6.85 -18.49 10.54
N ALA A 41 5.57 -18.13 10.48
CA ALA A 41 4.88 -17.42 11.54
C ALA A 41 4.44 -18.34 12.69
N ARG A 42 4.46 -17.80 13.91
CA ARG A 42 3.76 -18.41 15.04
C ARG A 42 2.25 -18.38 14.77
N GLY A 43 1.62 -19.56 14.75
CA GLY A 43 0.19 -19.68 14.41
C GLY A 43 -0.09 -19.83 12.91
N ASN A 44 0.94 -20.07 12.10
CA ASN A 44 0.87 -20.31 10.67
C ASN A 44 0.29 -19.16 9.83
N LYS A 45 0.31 -17.93 10.36
CA LYS A 45 -0.30 -16.74 9.74
C LYS A 45 0.52 -15.47 9.98
N GLU A 46 0.68 -14.68 8.93
CA GLU A 46 1.21 -13.30 8.99
C GLU A 46 0.05 -12.32 8.95
N PHE A 47 0.14 -11.25 9.74
CA PHE A 47 -0.75 -10.10 9.63
C PHE A 47 -0.09 -9.03 8.79
N VAL A 48 -0.72 -8.68 7.67
CA VAL A 48 -0.17 -7.72 6.71
C VAL A 48 -1.14 -6.57 6.50
N MET A 49 -0.59 -5.36 6.37
CA MET A 49 -1.33 -4.16 6.02
C MET A 49 -0.91 -3.68 4.63
N LEU A 50 -1.87 -3.54 3.72
CA LEU A 50 -1.68 -2.84 2.45
C LEU A 50 -2.19 -1.41 2.59
N SER A 51 -1.33 -0.45 2.32
CA SER A 51 -1.63 0.98 2.42
C SER A 51 -1.59 1.65 1.05
N LEU A 52 -2.65 2.39 0.70
CA LEU A 52 -2.70 3.24 -0.49
C LEU A 52 -2.67 4.70 -0.09
N ILE A 53 -1.63 5.41 -0.53
CA ILE A 53 -1.45 6.84 -0.26
C ILE A 53 -1.86 7.65 -1.51
N MET A 54 -2.79 8.59 -1.35
CA MET A 54 -3.34 9.38 -2.46
C MET A 54 -3.58 10.84 -2.07
N LYS A 55 -3.88 11.70 -3.05
CA LYS A 55 -4.35 13.06 -2.78
C LYS A 55 -5.75 13.03 -2.16
N ARG A 56 -6.05 13.98 -1.28
CA ARG A 56 -7.34 14.05 -0.55
C ARG A 56 -8.56 14.21 -1.47
N GLU A 57 -8.37 14.78 -2.65
CA GLU A 57 -9.41 15.10 -3.65
C GLU A 57 -10.04 13.88 -4.32
N TYR A 58 -9.45 12.69 -4.20
CA TYR A 58 -9.97 11.48 -4.82
C TYR A 58 -11.05 10.80 -3.96
N GLU A 59 -12.17 10.36 -4.55
CA GLU A 59 -13.29 9.70 -3.83
C GLU A 59 -12.94 8.30 -3.30
N SER A 60 -13.02 8.08 -1.98
CA SER A 60 -12.47 6.89 -1.28
C SER A 60 -13.06 5.54 -1.71
N GLU A 61 -14.35 5.51 -2.07
CA GLU A 61 -15.11 4.28 -2.30
C GLU A 61 -14.57 3.44 -3.47
N GLN A 62 -14.04 4.09 -4.51
CA GLN A 62 -13.48 3.42 -5.68
C GLN A 62 -12.11 2.77 -5.40
N PHE A 63 -11.45 3.18 -4.31
CA PHE A 63 -10.12 2.69 -3.95
C PHE A 63 -10.15 1.51 -3.00
N TYR A 64 -11.25 1.34 -2.25
CA TYR A 64 -11.40 0.18 -1.36
C TYR A 64 -11.55 -1.11 -2.17
N ALA A 65 -12.37 -1.12 -3.23
CA ALA A 65 -12.46 -2.28 -4.12
C ALA A 65 -11.09 -2.62 -4.74
N PHE A 66 -10.33 -1.59 -5.13
CA PHE A 66 -8.98 -1.76 -5.66
C PHE A 66 -8.01 -2.40 -4.66
N ILE A 67 -7.99 -1.94 -3.40
CA ILE A 67 -7.04 -2.43 -2.41
C ILE A 67 -7.35 -3.88 -2.02
N VAL A 68 -8.64 -4.24 -1.98
CA VAL A 68 -9.12 -5.60 -1.77
C VAL A 68 -8.72 -6.53 -2.92
N ASP A 69 -8.90 -6.10 -4.17
CA ASP A 69 -8.47 -6.89 -5.33
C ASP A 69 -6.95 -7.13 -5.32
N ALA A 70 -6.17 -6.12 -4.94
CA ALA A 70 -4.72 -6.22 -4.82
C ALA A 70 -4.31 -7.21 -3.71
N SER A 71 -4.95 -7.17 -2.53
CA SER A 71 -4.67 -8.13 -1.46
C SER A 71 -5.00 -9.56 -1.86
N TYR A 72 -6.09 -9.80 -2.60
CA TYR A 72 -6.42 -11.14 -3.08
C TYR A 72 -5.38 -11.70 -4.05
N LYS A 73 -4.77 -10.85 -4.89
CA LYS A 73 -3.68 -11.28 -5.78
C LYS A 73 -2.44 -11.67 -4.98
N ILE A 74 -2.11 -10.90 -3.94
CA ILE A 74 -0.99 -11.19 -3.03
C ILE A 74 -1.24 -12.51 -2.30
N ILE A 75 -2.42 -12.70 -1.68
CA ILE A 75 -2.77 -13.92 -0.94
C ILE A 75 -2.66 -15.19 -1.81
N LYS A 76 -2.99 -15.08 -3.10
CA LYS A 76 -2.94 -16.21 -4.04
C LYS A 76 -1.55 -16.52 -4.56
N THR A 77 -0.56 -15.67 -4.28
CA THR A 77 0.83 -15.94 -4.65
C THR A 77 1.39 -17.02 -3.74
N GLU A 78 1.92 -18.09 -4.34
CA GLU A 78 2.53 -19.18 -3.60
C GLU A 78 3.75 -18.68 -2.81
N ASN A 79 3.91 -19.16 -1.58
CA ASN A 79 5.01 -18.79 -0.68
C ASN A 79 5.17 -17.27 -0.46
N VAL A 80 4.12 -16.47 -0.68
CA VAL A 80 4.16 -15.00 -0.60
C VAL A 80 4.67 -14.46 0.73
N TYR A 81 4.52 -15.22 1.82
CA TYR A 81 5.03 -14.89 3.14
C TYR A 81 6.56 -14.71 3.15
N LYS A 82 7.31 -15.42 2.28
CA LYS A 82 8.78 -15.33 2.21
C LYS A 82 9.26 -13.92 1.88
N ALA A 83 8.49 -13.18 1.08
CA ALA A 83 8.84 -11.80 0.72
C ALA A 83 8.89 -10.84 1.92
N LEU A 84 8.24 -11.18 3.04
CA LEU A 84 8.25 -10.37 4.25
C LEU A 84 9.62 -10.41 4.98
N TYR A 85 10.49 -11.35 4.61
CA TYR A 85 11.79 -11.60 5.24
C TYR A 85 12.98 -11.09 4.42
N LYS A 86 12.74 -10.29 3.37
CA LYS A 86 13.76 -9.75 2.46
C LYS A 86 14.89 -8.96 3.14
N TYR A 87 14.63 -8.42 4.33
CA TYR A 87 15.58 -7.62 5.09
C TYR A 87 15.85 -8.21 6.49
N ASP A 88 15.44 -9.46 6.71
CA ASP A 88 15.70 -10.16 7.96
C ASP A 88 17.08 -10.82 7.92
N ASP A 89 17.68 -11.01 9.09
CA ASP A 89 19.03 -11.58 9.26
C ASP A 89 19.10 -13.05 8.76
N PHE A 90 17.94 -13.70 8.58
CA PHE A 90 17.80 -15.06 8.06
C PHE A 90 17.73 -15.15 6.52
N HIS A 91 17.88 -14.04 5.80
CA HIS A 91 17.79 -14.02 4.33
C HIS A 91 18.92 -14.83 3.64
N ASP A 92 20.06 -14.99 4.31
CA ASP A 92 21.23 -15.66 3.75
C ASP A 92 20.89 -17.11 3.33
N ASN A 93 20.71 -17.30 2.01
CA ASN A 93 20.59 -18.55 1.24
C ASN A 93 19.20 -18.98 0.70
N ASP A 94 18.12 -18.21 0.87
CA ASP A 94 16.84 -18.52 0.22
C ASP A 94 16.54 -17.58 -0.95
N ILE A 95 16.88 -18.01 -2.18
CA ILE A 95 16.60 -17.28 -3.42
C ILE A 95 15.10 -17.03 -3.62
N GLU A 96 14.23 -17.86 -3.03
CA GLU A 96 12.79 -17.66 -3.14
C GLU A 96 12.34 -16.40 -2.40
N ILE A 97 13.05 -15.94 -1.37
CA ILE A 97 12.74 -14.66 -0.71
C ILE A 97 12.84 -13.51 -1.72
N ASP A 98 13.91 -13.47 -2.51
CA ASP A 98 14.14 -12.43 -3.52
C ASP A 98 13.14 -12.51 -4.66
N LEU A 99 12.91 -13.73 -5.17
CA LEU A 99 11.95 -13.95 -6.26
C LEU A 99 10.54 -13.54 -5.85
N THR A 100 10.12 -13.95 -4.65
CA THR A 100 8.78 -13.63 -4.12
C THR A 100 8.65 -12.14 -3.84
N TYR A 101 9.71 -11.49 -3.34
CA TYR A 101 9.72 -10.05 -3.12
C TYR A 101 9.54 -9.26 -4.43
N GLU A 102 10.26 -9.63 -5.50
CA GLU A 102 10.07 -9.01 -6.80
C GLU A 102 8.69 -9.32 -7.40
N GLN A 103 8.15 -10.53 -7.19
CA GLN A 103 6.77 -10.86 -7.59
C GLN A 103 5.73 -9.96 -6.91
N ILE A 104 5.82 -9.75 -5.59
CA ILE A 104 4.92 -8.83 -4.88
C ILE A 104 5.06 -7.42 -5.45
N LYS A 105 6.27 -6.94 -5.71
CA LYS A 105 6.48 -5.63 -6.34
C LYS A 105 5.79 -5.55 -7.69
N THR A 106 5.94 -6.56 -8.55
CA THR A 106 5.25 -6.61 -9.84
C THR A 106 3.72 -6.59 -9.68
N ILE A 107 3.17 -7.34 -8.72
CA ILE A 107 1.73 -7.33 -8.42
C ILE A 107 1.28 -5.94 -8.00
N LEU A 108 1.99 -5.30 -7.07
CA LEU A 108 1.66 -3.96 -6.58
C LEU A 108 1.74 -2.91 -7.70
N PHE A 109 2.80 -2.92 -8.51
CA PHE A 109 2.95 -2.00 -9.63
C PHE A 109 1.87 -2.21 -10.70
N SER A 110 1.58 -3.45 -11.08
CA SER A 110 0.53 -3.74 -12.06
C SER A 110 -0.85 -3.31 -11.58
N CYS A 111 -1.15 -3.52 -10.29
CA CYS A 111 -2.37 -3.03 -9.67
C CYS A 111 -2.41 -1.49 -9.71
N LEU A 112 -1.35 -0.82 -9.26
CA LEU A 112 -1.29 0.65 -9.27
C LEU A 112 -1.48 1.23 -10.68
N GLN A 113 -0.85 0.65 -11.69
CA GLN A 113 -1.03 1.07 -13.09
C GLN A 113 -2.46 0.86 -13.57
N SER A 114 -3.10 -0.25 -13.19
CA SER A 114 -4.51 -0.47 -13.49
C SER A 114 -5.41 0.61 -12.86
N LEU A 115 -5.12 1.01 -11.63
CA LEU A 115 -5.84 2.08 -10.95
C LEU A 115 -5.65 3.43 -11.66
N ILE A 116 -4.40 3.79 -12.00
CA ILE A 116 -4.08 5.03 -12.72
C ILE A 116 -4.85 5.09 -14.05
N ASN A 117 -4.80 4.02 -14.85
CA ASN A 117 -5.51 3.95 -16.13
C ASN A 117 -7.03 4.12 -15.96
N ARG A 118 -7.62 3.53 -14.91
CA ARG A 118 -9.06 3.70 -14.61
C ARG A 118 -9.41 5.16 -14.26
N LEU A 119 -8.56 5.84 -13.51
CA LEU A 119 -8.76 7.25 -13.15
C LEU A 119 -8.62 8.17 -14.37
N GLU A 120 -7.62 7.94 -15.22
CA GLU A 120 -7.40 8.73 -16.44
C GLU A 120 -8.55 8.58 -17.44
N ASN A 121 -9.03 7.35 -17.64
CA ASN A 121 -10.18 7.10 -18.52
C ASN A 121 -11.44 7.82 -18.02
N LYS A 122 -11.72 7.75 -16.71
CA LYS A 122 -12.87 8.44 -16.11
C LYS A 122 -12.76 9.97 -16.23
N TYR A 123 -11.55 10.52 -16.08
CA TYR A 123 -11.32 11.95 -16.28
C TYR A 123 -11.58 12.38 -17.74
N ASN A 124 -11.11 11.59 -18.70
CA ASN A 124 -11.31 11.86 -20.13
C ASN A 124 -12.79 11.75 -20.54
N ASP A 125 -13.54 10.79 -19.99
CA ASP A 125 -14.97 10.63 -20.24
C ASP A 125 -15.79 11.79 -19.66
N ASN A 126 -15.42 12.27 -18.47
CA ASN A 126 -16.05 13.44 -17.86
C ASN A 126 -15.78 14.72 -18.67
N LYS A 127 -14.56 14.90 -19.19
CA LYS A 127 -14.22 16.03 -20.07
C LYS A 127 -15.02 16.01 -21.37
N LYS A 128 -15.21 14.83 -21.98
CA LYS A 128 -16.08 14.68 -23.17
C LYS A 128 -17.53 15.06 -22.86
N LYS A 129 -18.11 14.57 -21.76
CA LYS A 129 -19.49 14.91 -21.36
C LYS A 129 -19.69 16.41 -21.15
N ILE A 130 -18.70 17.11 -20.59
CA ILE A 130 -18.75 18.56 -20.39
C ILE A 130 -18.65 19.30 -21.74
N SER A 131 -17.84 18.83 -22.69
CA SER A 131 -17.77 19.43 -24.03
C SER A 131 -19.01 19.20 -24.90
N PHE A 132 -19.83 18.20 -24.60
CA PHE A 132 -21.08 17.91 -25.31
C PHE A 132 -22.31 18.59 -24.69
N ASN A 133 -22.16 19.25 -23.53
CA ASN A 133 -23.22 20.03 -22.90
C ASN A 133 -22.99 21.52 -23.14
N PHE A 134 -23.23 21.99 -24.37
CA PHE A 134 -23.52 23.40 -24.65
C PHE A 134 -24.91 23.48 -25.28
N PRO A 135 -25.90 24.14 -24.63
CA PRO A 135 -27.02 24.74 -25.35
C PRO A 135 -26.57 25.95 -26.18
#